data_AF-A0A0B2JUV3-F1
#
_entry.id   AF-A0A0B2JUV3-F1
#
_cell.length_a   1.000
_cell.length_b   1.000
_cell.length_c   1.000
_cell.angle_alpha   90.00
_cell.angle_beta   90.00
_cell.angle_gamma   90.00
#
_symmetry.space_group_name_H-M   'P 1'
#
loop_
_entity.id
_entity.type
_entity.pdbx_description
1 polymer ?
#
loop_
_entity_poly.entity_id
_entity_poly.type
_entity_poly.pdbx_seq_one_letter_code
_entity_poly.pdbx_strand_id
1 'polypeptide(L)'
;MEQQNTEPKADLFKAIGVFFDKLFTTQQNTFDDLAKQHADKIDKLILETEANDKLAFKSGFFTITYVTDTVMKLKVLLYYLDKNGEIVEQKSVTSRDPKCLTPDAFKELKEKKEIKYPIEHP
;
A
#
# COMPACT_ATOMS: atom_id res chain seq x y z
N MET A 1 -3.07 -27.38 -22.29
CA MET A 1 -3.29 -27.10 -20.85
C MET A 1 -2.07 -26.34 -20.38
N GLU A 2 -2.11 -25.02 -20.45
CA GLU A 2 -1.06 -24.18 -19.86
C GLU A 2 -1.74 -23.38 -18.76
N GLN A 3 -1.70 -23.93 -17.55
CA GLN A 3 -2.01 -23.16 -16.36
C GLN A 3 -0.88 -22.15 -16.21
N GLN A 4 -1.17 -20.89 -16.53
CA GLN A 4 -0.31 -19.74 -16.23
C GLN A 4 -0.14 -19.67 -14.71
N ASN A 5 0.91 -20.29 -14.21
CA ASN A 5 1.30 -20.27 -12.82
C ASN A 5 2.57 -19.43 -12.72
N THR A 6 2.42 -18.11 -12.61
CA THR A 6 3.43 -17.05 -12.36
C THR A 6 2.70 -15.71 -12.62
N GLU A 7 2.53 -14.71 -11.76
CA GLU A 7 2.92 -14.38 -10.39
C GLU A 7 1.86 -13.38 -9.87
N PRO A 8 0.95 -13.73 -8.94
CA PRO A 8 -0.04 -12.78 -8.40
C PRO A 8 0.62 -11.55 -7.74
N LYS A 9 1.89 -11.70 -7.34
CA LYS A 9 2.72 -10.62 -6.83
C LYS A 9 2.92 -9.50 -7.86
N ALA A 10 3.18 -9.80 -9.13
CA ALA A 10 3.56 -8.80 -10.12
C ALA A 10 2.41 -7.84 -10.47
N ASP A 11 1.18 -8.36 -10.59
CA ASP A 11 -0.01 -7.55 -10.83
C ASP A 11 -0.34 -6.66 -9.63
N LEU A 12 -0.13 -7.15 -8.40
CA LEU A 12 -0.27 -6.33 -7.20
C LEU A 12 0.71 -5.15 -7.16
N PHE A 13 1.99 -5.39 -7.42
CA PHE A 13 2.99 -4.31 -7.45
C PHE A 13 2.65 -3.25 -8.48
N LYS A 14 2.19 -3.68 -9.65
CA LYS A 14 1.80 -2.80 -10.74
C LYS A 14 0.52 -2.03 -10.40
N ALA A 15 -0.48 -2.69 -9.81
CA ALA A 15 -1.71 -2.07 -9.35
C ALA A 15 -1.44 -1.02 -8.26
N ILE A 16 -0.61 -1.36 -7.26
CA ILE A 16 -0.17 -0.43 -6.21
C ILE A 16 0.67 0.72 -6.79
N GLY A 17 1.53 0.46 -7.78
CA GLY A 17 2.31 1.50 -8.47
C GLY A 17 1.43 2.51 -9.21
N VAL A 18 0.50 2.03 -10.04
CA VAL A 18 -0.50 2.86 -10.73
C VAL A 18 -1.41 3.60 -9.75
N PHE A 19 -1.76 2.93 -8.65
CA PHE A 19 -2.52 3.51 -7.55
C PHE A 19 -1.79 4.70 -6.94
N PHE A 20 -0.51 4.56 -6.60
CA PHE A 20 0.28 5.67 -6.07
C PHE A 20 0.30 6.80 -7.08
N ASP A 21 0.55 6.52 -8.36
CA ASP A 21 0.55 7.54 -9.41
C ASP A 21 -0.71 8.41 -9.37
N LYS A 22 -1.87 7.78 -9.35
CA LYS A 22 -3.19 8.43 -9.33
C LYS A 22 -3.54 9.17 -8.03
N LEU A 23 -2.99 8.72 -6.90
CA LEU A 23 -3.31 9.28 -5.59
C LEU A 23 -2.67 10.64 -5.35
N PHE A 24 -1.56 10.90 -6.03
CA PHE A 24 -0.71 12.07 -5.83
C PHE A 24 -0.65 12.97 -7.08
N THR A 25 -1.42 12.68 -8.13
CA THR A 25 -1.53 13.50 -9.34
C THR A 25 -2.37 14.77 -9.18
N THR A 26 -3.20 14.88 -8.13
CA THR A 26 -4.30 15.86 -8.16
C THR A 26 -4.31 16.88 -7.01
N GLN A 27 -3.86 16.59 -5.79
CA GLN A 27 -3.90 17.55 -4.66
C GLN A 27 -2.80 17.30 -3.61
N GLN A 28 -2.51 18.31 -2.78
CA GLN A 28 -1.74 18.13 -1.55
C GLN A 28 -2.61 17.38 -0.54
N ASN A 29 -2.22 16.15 -0.21
CA ASN A 29 -3.01 15.31 0.70
C ASN A 29 -2.44 15.37 2.13
N THR A 30 -3.32 15.34 3.12
CA THR A 30 -2.94 15.06 4.51
C THR A 30 -2.78 13.55 4.69
N PHE A 31 -2.11 13.10 5.76
CA PHE A 31 -1.98 11.67 5.99
C PHE A 31 -3.31 10.95 6.24
N ASP A 32 -4.31 11.64 6.81
CA ASP A 32 -5.66 11.08 7.00
C ASP A 32 -6.37 10.85 5.66
N ASP A 33 -6.25 11.81 4.74
CA ASP A 33 -6.82 11.70 3.41
C ASP A 33 -6.12 10.62 2.58
N LEU A 34 -4.78 10.59 2.66
CA LEU A 34 -4.00 9.47 2.14
C LEU A 34 -4.53 8.16 2.71
N ALA A 35 -4.58 7.99 4.04
CA ALA A 35 -4.97 6.74 4.69
C ALA A 35 -6.37 6.27 4.25
N LYS A 36 -7.35 7.18 4.14
CA LYS A 36 -8.71 6.86 3.66
C LYS A 36 -8.72 6.43 2.20
N GLN A 37 -8.02 7.16 1.32
CA GLN A 37 -7.92 6.79 -0.10
C GLN A 37 -7.11 5.49 -0.31
N HIS A 38 -6.13 5.24 0.56
CA HIS A 38 -5.37 4.01 0.61
C HIS A 38 -6.24 2.83 1.07
N ALA A 39 -7.04 2.99 2.13
CA ALA A 39 -7.93 1.95 2.64
C ALA A 39 -8.89 1.42 1.57
N ASP A 40 -9.78 2.27 1.02
CA ASP A 40 -10.85 1.85 0.08
C ASP A 40 -10.34 1.06 -1.13
N LYS A 41 -9.16 1.40 -1.64
CA LYS A 41 -8.57 0.73 -2.81
C LYS A 41 -7.75 -0.50 -2.43
N ILE A 42 -7.05 -0.49 -1.30
CA ILE A 42 -6.40 -1.70 -0.79
C ILE A 42 -7.45 -2.74 -0.41
N ASP A 43 -8.58 -2.32 0.17
CA ASP A 43 -9.72 -3.19 0.49
C ASP A 43 -10.27 -3.88 -0.75
N LYS A 44 -10.49 -3.14 -1.85
CA LYS A 44 -10.91 -3.74 -3.14
C LYS A 44 -9.92 -4.77 -3.64
N LEU A 45 -8.64 -4.45 -3.52
CA LEU A 45 -7.58 -5.33 -3.97
C LEU A 45 -7.43 -6.58 -3.07
N ILE A 46 -7.65 -6.43 -1.76
CA ILE A 46 -7.75 -7.54 -0.81
C ILE A 46 -8.90 -8.46 -1.26
N LEU A 47 -10.10 -7.91 -1.45
CA LEU A 47 -11.29 -8.67 -1.86
C LEU A 47 -11.07 -9.39 -3.21
N GLU A 48 -10.43 -8.75 -4.19
CA GLU A 48 -10.06 -9.38 -5.45
C GLU A 48 -9.07 -10.53 -5.27
N THR A 49 -8.06 -10.35 -4.42
CA THR A 49 -7.05 -11.37 -4.12
C THR A 49 -7.67 -12.56 -3.38
N GLU A 50 -8.58 -12.30 -2.43
CA GLU A 50 -9.30 -13.37 -1.72
C GLU A 50 -10.20 -14.16 -2.67
N ALA A 51 -10.86 -13.47 -3.62
CA ALA A 51 -11.70 -14.10 -4.63
C ALA A 51 -10.91 -14.93 -5.65
N ASN A 52 -9.78 -14.41 -6.14
CA ASN A 52 -8.99 -15.02 -7.21
C ASN A 52 -8.05 -16.13 -6.70
N ASP A 53 -7.28 -15.86 -5.64
CA ASP A 53 -6.23 -16.78 -5.17
C ASP A 53 -6.72 -17.70 -4.04
N LYS A 54 -7.93 -17.49 -3.53
CA LYS A 54 -8.49 -18.16 -2.33
C LYS A 54 -7.52 -18.06 -1.14
N LEU A 55 -6.94 -16.87 -1.00
CA LEU A 55 -6.19 -16.46 0.17
C LEU A 55 -7.17 -15.81 1.16
N ALA A 56 -6.89 -15.87 2.46
CA ALA A 56 -7.66 -15.17 3.48
C ALA A 56 -6.83 -14.02 4.05
N PHE A 57 -7.29 -12.78 3.90
CA PHE A 57 -6.57 -11.64 4.46
C PHE A 57 -6.57 -11.69 5.99
N LYS A 58 -5.41 -11.38 6.59
CA LYS A 58 -5.22 -11.39 8.05
C LYS A 58 -4.95 -10.01 8.60
N SER A 59 -4.01 -9.30 7.99
CA SER A 59 -3.64 -7.96 8.44
C SER A 59 -2.78 -7.27 7.40
N GLY A 60 -2.70 -5.95 7.49
CA GLY A 60 -1.76 -5.20 6.69
C GLY A 60 -1.25 -3.96 7.40
N PHE A 61 -0.22 -3.36 6.82
CA PHE A 61 0.34 -2.11 7.25
C PHE A 61 0.70 -1.26 6.04
N PHE A 62 0.28 -0.01 6.08
CA PHE A 62 0.78 1.03 5.23
C PHE A 62 1.79 1.88 6.01
N THR A 63 2.95 2.14 5.43
CA THR A 63 4.05 2.84 6.10
C THR A 63 4.59 3.90 5.16
N ILE A 64 4.65 5.13 5.65
CA ILE A 64 5.22 6.28 4.97
C ILE A 64 6.50 6.63 5.73
N THR A 65 7.64 6.55 5.05
CA THR A 65 8.95 6.81 5.64
C THR A 65 9.57 8.03 4.98
N TYR A 66 9.98 9.00 5.80
CA TYR A 66 10.81 10.11 5.38
C TYR A 66 12.19 9.61 4.98
N VAL A 67 12.69 10.02 3.80
CA VAL A 67 14.08 9.73 3.40
C VAL A 67 14.85 11.04 3.29
N THR A 68 14.35 12.00 2.51
CA THR A 68 14.93 13.33 2.30
C THR A 68 13.85 14.34 1.98
N ASP A 69 14.20 15.63 1.89
CA ASP A 69 13.25 16.68 1.53
C ASP A 69 12.67 16.56 0.11
N THR A 70 13.22 15.67 -0.73
CA THR A 70 12.75 15.40 -2.09
C THR A 70 12.32 13.96 -2.31
N VAL A 71 12.46 13.09 -1.32
CA VAL A 71 12.12 11.66 -1.43
C VAL A 71 11.47 11.15 -0.14
N MET A 72 10.29 10.57 -0.27
CA MET A 72 9.64 9.72 0.72
C MET A 72 9.47 8.30 0.17
N LYS A 73 9.47 7.31 1.06
CA LYS A 73 9.16 5.92 0.74
C LYS A 73 7.77 5.58 1.23
N LEU A 74 7.02 4.89 0.40
CA LEU A 74 5.70 4.38 0.72
C LEU A 74 5.78 2.87 0.63
N LYS A 75 5.42 2.19 1.71
CA LYS A 75 5.48 0.74 1.84
C LYS A 75 4.10 0.23 2.22
N VAL A 76 3.58 -0.70 1.46
CA VAL A 76 2.39 -1.49 1.78
C VAL A 76 2.86 -2.90 2.11
N LEU A 77 2.32 -3.47 3.18
CA LEU A 77 2.60 -4.82 3.65
C LEU A 77 1.26 -5.49 3.94
N LEU A 78 0.98 -6.62 3.30
CA LEU A 78 -0.27 -7.36 3.44
C LEU A 78 0.09 -8.80 3.80
N TYR A 79 -0.61 -9.35 4.78
CA TYR A 79 -0.45 -10.71 5.25
C TYR A 79 -1.72 -11.47 4.94
N TYR A 80 -1.56 -12.53 4.17
CA TYR A 80 -2.62 -13.46 3.82
C TYR A 80 -2.33 -14.83 4.41
N LEU A 81 -3.37 -15.62 4.60
CA LEU A 81 -3.28 -17.03 4.95
C LEU A 81 -3.66 -17.84 3.71
N ASP A 82 -2.79 -18.74 3.27
CA ASP A 82 -3.12 -19.70 2.22
C ASP A 82 -3.96 -20.86 2.77
N LYS A 83 -4.54 -21.66 1.87
CA LYS A 83 -5.31 -22.88 2.16
C LYS A 83 -4.55 -23.87 3.05
N ASN A 84 -3.23 -23.88 2.97
CA ASN A 84 -2.36 -24.73 3.79
C ASN A 84 -2.15 -24.17 5.22
N GLY A 85 -2.70 -23.00 5.54
CA GLY A 85 -2.48 -22.30 6.81
C GLY A 85 -1.17 -21.51 6.86
N GLU A 86 -0.45 -21.42 5.74
CA GLU A 86 0.82 -20.69 5.64
C GLU A 86 0.58 -19.19 5.44
N ILE A 87 1.40 -18.36 6.09
CA ILE A 87 1.31 -16.91 5.94
C ILE A 87 2.04 -16.50 4.68
N VAL A 88 1.31 -15.90 3.74
CA VAL A 88 1.82 -15.30 2.52
C VAL A 88 1.96 -13.79 2.74
N GLU A 89 3.21 -13.32 2.83
CA GLU A 89 3.51 -11.89 2.85
C GLU A 89 3.53 -11.34 1.41
N GLN A 90 2.75 -10.29 1.19
CA GLN A 90 2.81 -9.46 0.01
C GLN A 90 3.24 -8.05 0.41
N LYS A 91 4.32 -7.55 -0.18
CA LYS A 91 4.84 -6.22 0.14
C LYS A 91 5.04 -5.42 -1.12
N SER A 92 4.75 -4.13 -1.09
CA SER A 92 5.05 -3.20 -2.18
C SER A 92 5.73 -1.97 -1.63
N VAL A 93 6.79 -1.50 -2.30
CA VAL A 93 7.54 -0.31 -1.90
C VAL A 93 7.70 0.58 -3.11
N THR A 94 7.34 1.86 -2.96
CA THR A 94 7.60 2.89 -3.96
C THR A 94 8.30 4.08 -3.31
N SER A 95 8.98 4.88 -4.12
CA SER A 95 9.59 6.14 -3.70
C SER A 95 8.94 7.28 -4.46
N ARG A 96 8.60 8.38 -3.77
CA ARG A 96 7.95 9.54 -4.38
C ARG A 96 8.45 10.85 -3.81
N ASP A 97 8.28 11.93 -4.55
CA ASP A 97 8.51 13.29 -4.07
C ASP A 97 7.43 13.67 -3.02
N PRO A 98 7.82 14.18 -1.83
CA PRO A 98 6.91 14.57 -0.77
C PRO A 98 6.12 15.85 -1.06
N LYS A 99 6.35 16.55 -2.19
CA LYS A 99 5.55 17.71 -2.64
C LYS A 99 4.05 17.44 -2.74
N CYS A 100 3.65 16.16 -2.84
CA CYS A 100 2.25 15.77 -2.87
C CYS A 100 1.59 15.74 -1.47
N LEU A 101 2.36 15.98 -0.40
CA LEU A 101 1.86 16.18 0.96
C LEU A 101 1.61 17.67 1.23
N THR A 102 0.65 17.96 2.11
CA THR A 102 0.54 19.32 2.67
C THR A 102 1.79 19.68 3.46
N PRO A 103 2.15 20.97 3.58
CA PRO A 103 3.31 21.39 4.36
C PRO A 103 3.26 20.93 5.83
N ASP A 104 2.05 20.84 6.40
CA ASP A 104 1.83 20.33 7.76
C ASP A 104 2.11 18.82 7.86
N ALA A 105 1.58 18.01 6.92
CA ALA A 105 1.85 16.59 6.86
C ALA A 105 3.33 16.29 6.56
N PHE A 106 3.97 17.06 5.68
CA PHE A 106 5.40 16.92 5.42
C PHE A 106 6.25 17.23 6.65
N LYS A 107 5.88 18.28 7.41
CA LYS A 107 6.55 18.61 8.66
C LYS A 107 6.38 17.48 9.67
N GLU A 108 5.18 16.95 9.82
CA GLU A 108 4.92 15.80 10.69
C GLU A 108 5.70 14.56 10.22
N LEU A 109 5.81 14.29 8.91
CA LEU A 109 6.63 13.21 8.36
C LEU A 109 8.10 13.36 8.77
N LYS A 110 8.61 14.58 8.67
CA LYS A 110 9.99 14.92 8.96
C LYS A 110 10.30 14.79 10.45
N GLU A 111 9.36 15.17 11.31
CA GLU A 111 9.47 15.03 12.77
C GLU A 111 9.39 13.57 13.21
N LYS A 112 8.37 12.83 12.75
CA LYS A 112 8.14 11.44 13.14
C LYS A 112 9.04 10.45 12.41
N LYS A 113 9.63 10.83 11.27
CA LYS A 113 10.41 10.02 10.32
C LYS A 113 9.65 8.85 9.68
N GLU A 114 8.69 8.29 10.37
CA GLU A 114 7.85 7.20 9.90
C GLU A 114 6.43 7.38 10.43
N ILE A 115 5.46 7.21 9.53
CA ILE A 115 4.04 7.12 9.86
C ILE A 115 3.56 5.75 9.44
N LYS A 116 2.96 5.00 10.36
CA LYS A 116 2.46 3.65 10.11
C LYS A 116 0.97 3.58 10.39
N TYR A 117 0.22 3.15 9.39
CA TYR A 117 -1.21 2.93 9.44
C TYR A 117 -1.49 1.43 9.39
N PRO A 118 -2.21 0.85 10.36
CA PRO A 118 -2.73 -0.49 10.22
C PRO A 118 -3.78 -0.52 9.11
N ILE A 119 -3.76 -1.58 8.30
CA ILE A 119 -4.79 -1.89 7.33
C ILE A 119 -5.66 -2.94 7.98
N GLU A 120 -6.88 -2.54 8.34
CA GLU A 120 -7.89 -3.44 8.86
C GLU A 120 -8.62 -4.12 7.70
N HIS A 121 -9.26 -5.25 8.00
CA HIS A 121 -10.10 -5.96 7.03
C HIS A 121 -11.35 -5.10 6.74
N PRO A 122 -11.85 -5.04 5.49
CA PRO A 122 -13.03 -4.25 5.11
C PRO A 122 -14.36 -4.67 5.75
#